data_AF-A0A929UMP0-F1
#
_entry.id   AF-A0A929UMP0-F1
#
_cell.length_a   1.000
_cell.length_b   1.000
_cell.length_c   1.000
_cell.angle_alpha   90.00
_cell.angle_beta   90.00
_cell.angle_gamma   90.00
#
_symmetry.space_group_name_H-M   'P 1'
#
loop_
_entity.id
_entity.type
_entity.pdbx_description
1 polymer ?
#
loop_
_entity_poly.entity_id
_entity_poly.type
_entity_poly.pdbx_seq_one_letter_code
_entity_poly.pdbx_strand_id
1 'polypeptide(L)'
;MSAIKYIFADALIKANEVNLKGTQVTSADGALISIINTVYFVAGIVAVVGIVIGGWLYVTSNGDPGKVSRAKQAVFYSVIGLVIVMVAFAITQLLINATQK
;
A
#
# COMPACT_ATOMS: atom_id res chain seq x y z
N MET A 1 -21.27 3.41 -7.56
CA MET A 1 -20.57 3.90 -6.33
C MET A 1 -20.01 2.76 -5.46
N SER A 2 -20.36 1.49 -5.71
CA SER A 2 -20.04 0.40 -4.78
C SER A 2 -18.64 -0.23 -4.94
N ALA A 3 -17.96 -0.11 -6.09
CA ALA A 3 -16.68 -0.78 -6.35
C ALA A 3 -15.53 -0.35 -5.42
N ILE A 4 -15.46 0.95 -5.08
CA ILE A 4 -14.46 1.45 -4.10
C ILE A 4 -14.75 0.93 -2.70
N LYS A 5 -16.02 0.77 -2.31
CA LYS A 5 -16.39 0.26 -0.98
C LYS A 5 -15.97 -1.20 -0.78
N TYR A 6 -16.07 -2.04 -1.82
CA TYR A 6 -15.68 -3.46 -1.76
C TYR A 6 -14.17 -3.66 -1.73
N ILE A 7 -13.41 -2.89 -2.53
CA ILE A 7 -11.95 -2.95 -2.52
C ILE A 7 -11.41 -2.66 -1.12
N PHE A 8 -11.95 -1.67 -0.42
CA PHE A 8 -11.55 -1.32 0.95
C PHE A 8 -12.06 -2.32 2.01
N ALA A 9 -13.22 -2.94 1.81
CA ALA A 9 -13.76 -3.94 2.72
C ALA A 9 -13.00 -5.27 2.61
N ASP A 10 -12.77 -5.78 1.40
CA ASP A 10 -11.98 -7.00 1.15
C ASP A 10 -10.53 -6.83 1.61
N ALA A 11 -10.00 -5.63 1.44
CA ALA A 11 -8.73 -5.19 1.97
C ALA A 11 -8.70 -5.34 3.51
N LEU A 12 -9.64 -4.75 4.25
CA LEU A 12 -9.70 -4.84 5.71
C LEU A 12 -9.97 -6.26 6.22
N ILE A 13 -10.80 -7.04 5.52
CA ILE A 13 -11.10 -8.43 5.87
C ILE A 13 -9.85 -9.30 5.68
N LYS A 14 -9.10 -9.12 4.58
CA LYS A 14 -7.84 -9.84 4.38
C LYS A 14 -6.81 -9.51 5.45
N ALA A 15 -6.73 -8.27 5.95
CA ALA A 15 -5.86 -7.94 7.08
C ALA A 15 -6.24 -8.70 8.37
N ASN A 16 -7.55 -8.89 8.62
CA ASN A 16 -8.03 -9.66 9.76
C ASN A 16 -7.87 -11.19 9.56
N GLU A 17 -8.05 -11.71 8.34
CA GLU A 17 -7.83 -13.13 8.00
C GLU A 17 -6.36 -13.52 7.92
N VAL A 18 -5.47 -12.57 7.62
CA VAL A 18 -4.02 -12.73 7.73
C VAL A 18 -3.60 -13.01 9.17
N ASN A 19 -4.35 -12.51 10.15
CA ASN A 19 -4.18 -12.86 11.56
C ASN A 19 -4.74 -14.25 11.92
N LEU A 20 -5.55 -14.88 11.05
CA LEU A 20 -6.18 -16.18 11.29
C LEU A 20 -5.64 -17.31 10.38
N LYS A 21 -4.94 -16.99 9.30
CA LYS A 21 -4.20 -17.93 8.44
C LYS A 21 -2.71 -18.04 8.81
N GLY A 22 -2.39 -17.76 10.07
CA GLY A 22 -1.08 -17.91 10.67
C GLY A 22 -0.97 -19.13 11.59
N THR A 23 -1.59 -20.27 11.24
CA THR A 23 -1.34 -21.53 11.97
C THR A 23 -0.08 -22.18 11.44
N GLN A 24 1.08 -21.64 11.82
CA GLN A 24 2.31 -22.37 12.12
C GLN A 24 3.09 -21.46 13.08
N VAL A 25 2.84 -21.65 14.38
CA VAL A 25 3.57 -21.00 15.46
C VAL A 25 4.98 -21.62 15.51
N THR A 26 5.89 -21.14 14.68
CA THR A 26 7.32 -21.11 15.01
C THR A 26 7.61 -19.67 15.39
N SER A 27 7.76 -19.44 16.69
CA SER A 27 7.41 -18.20 17.41
C SER A 27 8.23 -16.93 17.10
N ALA A 28 8.92 -16.84 15.96
CA ALA A 28 9.59 -15.62 15.48
C ALA A 28 9.13 -15.19 14.07
N ASP A 29 8.96 -16.13 13.13
CA ASP A 29 8.65 -15.80 11.74
C ASP A 29 7.18 -15.42 11.53
N GLY A 30 6.24 -16.07 12.24
CA GLY A 30 4.81 -15.81 12.07
C GLY A 30 4.38 -14.40 12.52
N ALA A 31 4.97 -13.88 13.59
CA ALA A 31 4.70 -12.53 14.08
C ALA A 31 5.25 -11.47 13.11
N LEU A 32 6.44 -11.72 12.55
CA LEU A 32 7.07 -10.84 11.58
C LEU A 32 6.23 -10.75 10.30
N ILE A 33 5.79 -11.88 9.77
CA ILE A 33 4.96 -11.95 8.55
C ILE A 33 3.61 -11.24 8.75
N SER A 34 2.97 -11.39 9.92
CA SER A 34 1.71 -10.72 10.23
C SER A 34 1.85 -9.19 10.29
N ILE A 35 2.92 -8.70 10.95
CA ILE A 35 3.23 -7.26 11.04
C ILE A 35 3.53 -6.71 9.64
N ILE A 36 4.37 -7.39 8.87
CA ILE A 36 4.77 -6.96 7.53
C ILE A 36 3.55 -6.85 6.60
N ASN A 37 2.65 -7.83 6.64
CA ASN A 37 1.45 -7.80 5.80
C ASN A 37 0.47 -6.69 6.24
N THR A 38 0.35 -6.44 7.55
CA THR A 38 -0.43 -5.30 8.08
C THR A 38 0.17 -3.95 7.66
N VAL A 39 1.51 -3.84 7.62
CA VAL A 39 2.19 -2.63 7.16
C VAL A 39 1.97 -2.41 5.67
N TYR A 40 2.08 -3.45 4.83
CA TYR A 40 1.78 -3.34 3.40
C TYR A 40 0.33 -2.92 3.13
N PHE A 41 -0.58 -3.42 3.95
CA PHE A 41 -1.98 -3.07 3.89
C PHE A 41 -2.22 -1.56 4.10
N VAL A 42 -1.68 -1.03 5.19
CA VAL A 42 -1.78 0.40 5.53
C VAL A 42 -1.05 1.25 4.47
N ALA A 43 0.12 0.80 4.02
CA ALA A 43 0.88 1.49 2.97
C ALA A 43 0.10 1.59 1.65
N GLY A 44 -0.63 0.53 1.27
CA GLY A 44 -1.49 0.53 0.08
C GLY A 44 -2.62 1.57 0.17
N ILE A 45 -3.29 1.66 1.32
CA ILE A 45 -4.34 2.66 1.57
C ILE A 45 -3.79 4.09 1.48
N VAL A 46 -2.65 4.34 2.13
CA VAL A 46 -2.02 5.66 2.12
C VAL A 46 -1.61 6.08 0.70
N ALA A 47 -1.07 5.15 -0.10
CA ALA A 47 -0.72 5.40 -1.49
C ALA A 47 -1.94 5.80 -2.34
N VAL A 48 -3.06 5.08 -2.19
CA VAL A 48 -4.30 5.39 -2.93
C VAL A 48 -4.85 6.77 -2.53
N VAL A 49 -4.85 7.10 -1.24
CA VAL A 49 -5.30 8.41 -0.75
C VAL A 49 -4.43 9.54 -1.31
N GLY A 50 -3.10 9.36 -1.38
CA GLY A 50 -2.17 10.31 -1.98
C GLY A 50 -2.47 10.59 -3.46
N ILE A 51 -2.75 9.53 -4.25
CA ILE A 51 -3.13 9.67 -5.66
C ILE A 51 -4.44 10.46 -5.80
N VAL A 52 -5.44 10.21 -4.96
CA VAL A 52 -6.72 10.93 -5.01
C VAL A 52 -6.55 12.41 -4.69
N ILE A 53 -5.75 12.77 -3.68
CA ILE A 53 -5.48 14.17 -3.32
C ILE A 53 -4.71 14.88 -4.44
N GLY A 54 -3.69 14.24 -5.01
CA GLY A 54 -2.94 14.79 -6.14
C GLY A 54 -3.80 14.96 -7.40
N GLY A 55 -4.68 14.00 -7.68
CA GLY A 55 -5.62 14.05 -8.79
C GLY A 55 -6.68 15.15 -8.62
N TRP A 56 -7.21 15.32 -7.41
CA TRP A 56 -8.19 16.38 -7.16
C TRP A 56 -7.57 17.78 -7.27
N LEU A 57 -6.35 17.95 -6.74
CA LEU A 57 -5.58 19.17 -6.90
C LEU A 57 -5.29 19.48 -8.38
N TYR A 58 -5.02 18.45 -9.20
CA TYR A 58 -4.79 18.60 -10.64
C TYR A 58 -6.04 19.12 -11.35
N VAL A 59 -7.20 18.55 -11.05
CA VAL A 59 -8.48 18.96 -11.66
C VAL A 59 -8.90 20.37 -11.23
N THR A 60 -8.70 20.74 -9.96
CA THR A 60 -9.03 22.08 -9.44
C THR A 60 -8.07 23.19 -9.88
N SER A 61 -6.91 22.85 -10.45
CA SER A 61 -5.85 23.83 -10.75
C SER A 61 -6.20 24.83 -11.88
N ASN A 62 -7.30 24.63 -12.64
CA ASN A 62 -7.89 25.61 -13.57
C ASN A 62 -6.90 26.37 -14.50
N GLY A 63 -5.77 25.76 -14.86
CA GLY A 63 -4.77 26.36 -15.75
C GLY A 63 -3.69 27.23 -15.09
N ASP A 64 -3.67 27.37 -13.77
CA ASP A 64 -2.56 28.02 -13.05
C ASP A 64 -1.32 27.10 -13.06
N PRO A 65 -0.22 27.48 -13.75
CA PRO A 65 0.93 26.60 -13.93
C PRO A 65 1.61 26.20 -12.61
N GLY A 66 1.52 27.02 -11.55
CA GLY A 66 2.08 26.71 -10.25
C GLY A 66 1.33 25.58 -9.55
N LYS A 67 -0.02 25.60 -9.63
CA LYS A 67 -0.87 24.57 -9.02
C LYS A 67 -0.84 23.27 -9.81
N VAL A 68 -0.82 23.35 -11.15
CA VAL A 68 -0.67 22.19 -12.03
C VAL A 68 0.67 21.48 -11.79
N SER A 69 1.76 22.24 -11.65
CA SER A 69 3.09 21.65 -11.37
C SER A 69 3.11 20.92 -10.02
N ARG A 70 2.58 21.54 -8.96
CA ARG A 70 2.48 20.89 -7.64
C ARG A 70 1.58 19.65 -7.66
N ALA A 71 0.46 19.71 -8.37
CA ALA A 71 -0.44 18.56 -8.51
C ALA A 71 0.23 17.39 -9.24
N LYS A 72 0.96 17.68 -10.33
CA LYS A 72 1.75 16.65 -11.04
C LYS A 72 2.79 16.03 -10.12
N GLN A 73 3.55 16.84 -9.38
CA GLN A 73 4.53 16.33 -8.42
C GLN A 73 3.86 15.44 -7.35
N ALA A 74 2.73 15.86 -6.78
CA ALA A 74 2.00 15.06 -5.80
C ALA A 74 1.55 13.69 -6.35
N VAL A 75 1.06 13.65 -7.59
CA VAL A 75 0.73 12.38 -8.27
C VAL A 75 1.99 11.55 -8.50
N PHE A 76 3.08 12.14 -9.01
CA PHE A 76 4.35 11.43 -9.21
C PHE A 76 4.85 10.79 -7.91
N TYR A 77 4.92 11.55 -6.81
CA TYR A 77 5.35 11.03 -5.52
C TYR A 77 4.44 9.91 -5.00
N SER A 78 3.13 10.02 -5.21
CA SER A 78 2.18 8.97 -4.81
C SER A 78 2.35 7.67 -5.62
N VAL A 79 2.63 7.79 -6.92
CA VAL A 79 2.94 6.64 -7.79
C VAL A 79 4.26 5.99 -7.39
N ILE A 80 5.30 6.78 -7.12
CA ILE A 80 6.59 6.27 -6.64
C ILE A 80 6.43 5.52 -5.31
N GLY A 81 5.60 6.01 -4.39
CA GLY A 81 5.27 5.30 -3.15
C GLY A 81 4.65 3.92 -3.39
N LEU A 82 3.74 3.81 -4.36
CA LEU A 82 3.14 2.54 -4.75
C LEU A 82 4.19 1.56 -5.33
N VAL A 83 5.11 2.07 -6.16
CA VAL A 83 6.19 1.27 -6.74
C VAL A 83 7.14 0.74 -5.66
N ILE A 84 7.49 1.57 -4.67
CA ILE A 84 8.34 1.15 -3.55
C ILE A 84 7.70 0.01 -2.76
N VAL A 85 6.39 0.05 -2.52
CA VAL A 85 5.66 -1.05 -1.85
C VAL A 85 5.76 -2.35 -2.65
N MET A 86 5.63 -2.30 -3.98
CA MET A 86 5.80 -3.48 -4.83
C MET A 86 7.22 -4.05 -4.78
N VAL A 87 8.24 -3.19 -4.80
CA VAL A 87 9.65 -3.62 -4.70
C VAL A 87 9.96 -4.20 -3.32
N ALA A 88 9.43 -3.59 -2.26
CA ALA A 88 9.58 -4.08 -0.90
C ALA A 88 9.02 -5.50 -0.75
N PHE A 89 7.87 -5.80 -1.36
CA PHE A 89 7.30 -7.14 -1.34
C PHE A 89 8.24 -8.18 -1.96
N ALA A 90 8.87 -7.85 -3.10
CA ALA A 90 9.85 -8.73 -3.73
C ALA A 90 11.06 -9.01 -2.82
N ILE A 91 11.61 -7.96 -2.19
CA ILE A 91 12.76 -8.10 -1.29
C ILE A 91 12.40 -8.94 -0.06
N THR A 92 11.23 -8.74 0.55
CA THR A 92 10.81 -9.50 1.72
C THR A 92 10.67 -10.99 1.41
N GLN A 93 10.12 -11.34 0.24
CA GLN A 93 10.02 -12.74 -0.17
C GLN A 93 11.40 -13.39 -0.39
N LEU A 94 12.36 -12.62 -0.93
CA LEU A 94 13.75 -13.08 -1.04
C LEU A 94 14.40 -13.31 0.33
N LEU A 95 14.11 -12.46 1.31
CA LEU A 95 14.66 -12.59 2.66
C LEU A 95 14.09 -13.81 3.39
N ILE A 96 12.77 -14.04 3.32
CA ILE A 96 12.11 -15.20 3.92
C ILE A 96 12.67 -16.50 3.34
N ASN A 97 12.87 -16.55 2.02
CA ASN A 97 13.47 -17.71 1.36
C ASN A 97 14.95 -17.90 1.71
N ALA A 98 15.71 -16.82 1.93
CA ALA A 98 17.12 -16.90 2.28
C ALA A 98 17.36 -17.41 3.71
N THR A 99 16.43 -17.15 4.64
CA THR A 99 16.49 -17.61 6.04
C THR A 99 16.03 -19.06 6.25
N GLN A 100 15.35 -19.66 5.27
CA GLN A 100 14.90 -21.07 5.28
C GLN A 100 16.00 -22.08 4.89
N LYS A 101 17.27 -21.68 4.83
CA LYS A 101 18.45 -22.55 4.67
C LYS A 101 19.24 -22.65 5.96
#